data_AF-A0A1V2QS97-F1
#
_entry.id   AF-A0A1V2QS97-F1
#
_cell.length_a   1.000
_cell.length_b   1.000
_cell.length_c   1.000
_cell.angle_alpha   90.00
_cell.angle_beta   90.00
_cell.angle_gamma   90.00
#
_symmetry.space_group_name_H-M   'P 1'
#
loop_
_entity.id
_entity.type
_entity.pdbx_description
1 polymer ?
#
loop_
_entity_poly.entity_id
_entity_poly.type
_entity_poly.pdbx_seq_one_letter_code
_entity_poly.pdbx_strand_id
1 'polypeptide(L)'
;MADYIHAAGLKFGVHLMRGIPRQVVADNLPVPGTNCRANEIDNGTTAAWLNLNWGLDMGNPCAQSYLDSQFKLLASWGVDYVKIDDIAAPTYRQAEIEGYKLAIQRSGRPMVLSLSPGPTSTDNGAHVAANANMWCVVNDLWDNWPQLDALRYPSDAVYPTARGAAPTCM
;
A
#
# COMPACT_ATOMS: atom_id res chain seq x y z
N MET A 1 -9.54 -11.08 16.69
CA MET A 1 -8.26 -10.38 16.94
C MET A 1 -8.49 -8.88 17.10
N ALA A 2 -8.97 -8.18 16.07
CA ALA A 2 -9.23 -6.74 16.16
C ALA A 2 -10.19 -6.37 17.30
N ASP A 3 -11.27 -7.14 17.52
CA ASP A 3 -12.20 -6.90 18.64
C ASP A 3 -11.50 -6.83 20.00
N TYR A 4 -10.52 -7.71 20.23
CA TYR A 4 -9.74 -7.74 21.46
C TYR A 4 -8.84 -6.50 21.58
N ILE A 5 -8.18 -6.11 20.47
CA ILE A 5 -7.34 -4.91 20.40
C ILE A 5 -8.17 -3.64 20.62
N HIS A 6 -9.36 -3.58 20.02
CA HIS A 6 -10.30 -2.47 20.18
C HIS A 6 -10.88 -2.40 21.58
N ALA A 7 -11.18 -3.55 22.22
CA ALA A 7 -11.63 -3.60 23.61
C ALA A 7 -10.58 -3.06 24.59
N ALA A 8 -9.29 -3.12 24.22
CA ALA A 8 -8.20 -2.49 24.96
C ALA A 8 -7.99 -0.99 24.62
N GLY A 9 -8.83 -0.39 23.78
CA GLY A 9 -8.72 1.02 23.35
C GLY A 9 -7.63 1.27 22.29
N LEU A 10 -7.07 0.22 21.69
CA LEU A 10 -6.02 0.30 20.68
C LEU A 10 -6.59 0.22 19.24
N LYS A 11 -5.71 0.38 18.25
CA LYS A 11 -6.02 0.28 16.81
C LYS A 11 -5.29 -0.91 16.19
N PHE A 12 -5.91 -1.54 15.20
CA PHE A 12 -5.37 -2.74 14.55
C PHE A 12 -4.85 -2.43 13.14
N GLY A 13 -3.60 -2.80 12.86
CA GLY A 13 -2.96 -2.59 11.57
C GLY A 13 -2.49 -3.89 10.92
N VAL A 14 -2.46 -3.91 9.59
CA VAL A 14 -1.92 -5.02 8.80
C VAL A 14 -0.92 -4.52 7.75
N HIS A 15 0.02 -5.38 7.39
CA HIS A 15 0.96 -5.17 6.30
C HIS A 15 0.54 -6.04 5.11
N LEU A 16 0.54 -5.46 3.92
CA LEU A 16 0.15 -6.12 2.69
C LEU A 16 1.21 -5.85 1.62
N MET A 17 1.47 -6.87 0.80
CA MET A 17 2.21 -6.69 -0.44
C MET A 17 1.30 -6.12 -1.52
N ARG A 18 1.84 -5.22 -2.35
CA ARG A 18 1.16 -4.76 -3.56
C ARG A 18 0.65 -5.92 -4.42
N GLY A 19 -0.51 -5.71 -5.02
CA GLY A 19 -1.02 -6.53 -6.12
C GLY A 19 -1.78 -7.80 -5.70
N ILE A 20 -1.55 -8.90 -6.41
CA ILE A 20 -2.29 -10.17 -6.31
C ILE A 20 -1.33 -11.35 -6.11
N PRO A 21 -1.61 -12.32 -5.22
CA PRO A 21 -0.73 -13.46 -5.01
C PRO A 21 -0.53 -14.29 -6.29
N ARG A 22 0.71 -14.72 -6.53
CA ARG A 22 1.04 -15.51 -7.73
C ARG A 22 0.26 -16.81 -7.84
N GLN A 23 -0.03 -17.44 -6.69
CA GLN A 23 -0.83 -18.67 -6.65
C GLN A 23 -2.27 -18.42 -7.14
N VAL A 24 -2.87 -17.27 -6.79
CA VAL A 24 -4.23 -16.91 -7.22
C VAL A 24 -4.30 -16.74 -8.74
N VAL A 25 -3.25 -16.18 -9.33
CA VAL A 25 -3.10 -16.06 -10.79
C VAL A 25 -2.85 -17.43 -11.44
N ALA A 26 -1.96 -18.25 -10.86
CA ALA A 26 -1.64 -19.59 -11.37
C ALA A 26 -2.85 -20.53 -11.37
N ASP A 27 -3.65 -20.51 -10.30
CA ASP A 27 -4.90 -21.28 -10.19
C ASP A 27 -6.07 -20.64 -10.96
N ASN A 28 -5.83 -19.45 -11.52
CA ASN A 28 -6.77 -18.64 -12.27
C ASN A 28 -8.14 -18.46 -11.59
N LEU A 29 -8.10 -18.11 -10.30
CA LEU A 29 -9.29 -17.99 -9.48
C LEU A 29 -10.21 -16.84 -9.98
N PRO A 30 -11.54 -16.93 -9.76
CA PRO A 30 -12.46 -15.86 -10.13
C PRO A 30 -12.23 -14.60 -9.30
N VAL A 31 -12.36 -13.43 -9.93
CA VAL A 31 -12.32 -12.14 -9.25
C VAL A 31 -13.70 -11.87 -8.62
N PRO A 32 -13.80 -11.67 -7.28
CA PRO A 32 -15.09 -11.51 -6.62
C PRO A 32 -15.95 -10.40 -7.23
N GLY A 33 -17.23 -10.71 -7.49
CA GLY A 33 -18.21 -9.74 -8.00
C GLY A 33 -18.08 -9.40 -9.49
N THR A 34 -17.26 -10.14 -10.25
CA THR A 34 -17.09 -9.92 -11.69
C THR A 34 -17.11 -11.25 -12.45
N ASN A 35 -17.09 -11.16 -13.79
CA ASN A 35 -16.87 -12.33 -14.66
C ASN A 35 -15.39 -12.54 -15.00
N CYS A 36 -14.49 -11.70 -14.47
CA CYS A 36 -13.07 -11.77 -14.74
C CYS A 36 -12.36 -12.86 -13.94
N ARG A 37 -11.17 -13.21 -14.40
CA ARG A 37 -10.24 -14.16 -13.80
C ARG A 37 -8.95 -13.49 -13.37
N ALA A 38 -8.25 -14.12 -12.44
CA ALA A 38 -7.05 -13.54 -11.83
C ALA A 38 -5.93 -13.24 -12.85
N ASN A 39 -5.76 -14.07 -13.89
CA ASN A 39 -4.75 -13.85 -14.93
C ASN A 39 -5.10 -12.72 -15.94
N GLU A 40 -6.28 -12.13 -15.84
CA GLU A 40 -6.70 -11.01 -16.69
C GLU A 40 -6.40 -9.65 -16.04
N ILE A 41 -6.03 -9.66 -14.76
CA ILE A 41 -5.86 -8.45 -13.95
C ILE A 41 -4.44 -8.28 -13.42
N ASP A 42 -3.53 -9.22 -13.70
CA ASP A 42 -2.11 -9.04 -13.40
C ASP A 42 -1.40 -8.28 -14.53
N ASN A 43 -0.40 -7.47 -14.18
CA ASN A 43 0.37 -6.67 -15.14
C ASN A 43 1.80 -7.22 -15.40
N GLY A 44 2.08 -8.45 -14.98
CA GLY A 44 3.41 -9.08 -15.10
C GLY A 44 4.54 -8.44 -14.27
N THR A 45 4.30 -7.34 -13.53
CA THR A 45 5.32 -6.73 -12.69
C THR A 45 5.44 -7.43 -11.34
N THR A 46 6.62 -7.36 -10.72
CA THR A 46 6.92 -8.09 -9.47
C THR A 46 7.76 -7.22 -8.54
N ALA A 47 7.80 -7.58 -7.25
CA ALA A 47 8.74 -7.02 -6.30
C ALA A 47 10.13 -7.63 -6.53
N ALA A 48 11.16 -6.79 -6.59
CA ALA A 48 12.54 -7.25 -6.81
C ALA A 48 13.09 -8.11 -5.65
N TRP A 49 12.53 -7.92 -4.45
CA TRP A 49 13.00 -8.52 -3.20
C TRP A 49 12.05 -9.59 -2.64
N LEU A 50 10.88 -9.80 -3.26
CA LEU A 50 9.90 -10.79 -2.79
C LEU A 50 9.10 -11.42 -3.93
N ASN A 51 9.09 -12.75 -3.97
CA ASN A 51 8.52 -13.53 -5.07
C ASN A 51 7.08 -14.01 -4.79
N LEU A 52 6.23 -13.20 -4.16
CA LEU A 52 4.90 -13.64 -3.70
C LEU A 52 3.72 -13.10 -4.52
N ASN A 53 3.83 -11.88 -5.06
CA ASN A 53 2.73 -11.23 -5.78
C ASN A 53 3.13 -10.83 -7.21
N TRP A 54 2.10 -10.68 -8.05
CA TRP A 54 2.12 -9.90 -9.28
C TRP A 54 1.50 -8.53 -9.02
N GLY A 55 1.91 -7.52 -9.78
CA GLY A 55 1.23 -6.23 -9.81
C GLY A 55 -0.14 -6.31 -10.49
N LEU A 56 -1.00 -5.32 -10.22
CA LEU A 56 -2.33 -5.24 -10.81
C LEU A 56 -2.35 -4.32 -12.05
N ASP A 57 -3.03 -4.76 -13.11
CA ASP A 57 -3.39 -3.90 -14.24
C ASP A 57 -4.59 -3.04 -13.88
N MET A 58 -4.31 -1.85 -13.33
CA MET A 58 -5.34 -0.89 -12.94
C MET A 58 -6.08 -0.25 -14.14
N GLY A 59 -5.66 -0.52 -15.39
CA GLY A 59 -6.44 -0.20 -16.58
C GLY A 59 -7.65 -1.11 -16.77
N ASN A 60 -7.65 -2.30 -16.13
CA ASN A 60 -8.77 -3.23 -16.12
C ASN A 60 -9.68 -2.96 -14.91
N PRO A 61 -10.98 -2.61 -15.09
CA PRO A 61 -11.92 -2.40 -13.98
C PRO A 61 -12.07 -3.59 -13.02
N CYS A 62 -11.77 -4.81 -13.45
CA CYS A 62 -11.76 -5.98 -12.59
C CYS A 62 -10.63 -5.96 -11.55
N ALA A 63 -9.50 -5.30 -11.83
CA ALA A 63 -8.43 -5.11 -10.84
C ALA A 63 -8.90 -4.25 -9.66
N GLN A 64 -9.67 -3.18 -9.93
CA GLN A 64 -10.28 -2.39 -8.84
C GLN A 64 -11.30 -3.22 -8.05
N SER A 65 -12.09 -4.06 -8.73
CA SER A 65 -13.05 -4.95 -8.04
C SER A 65 -12.35 -5.95 -7.12
N TYR A 66 -11.17 -6.44 -7.52
CA TYR A 66 -10.31 -7.26 -6.66
C TYR A 66 -9.87 -6.49 -5.41
N LEU A 67 -9.32 -5.27 -5.56
CA LEU A 67 -8.95 -4.44 -4.41
C LEU A 67 -10.13 -4.11 -3.49
N ASP A 68 -11.28 -3.73 -4.06
CA ASP A 68 -12.50 -3.44 -3.32
C ASP A 68 -12.93 -4.65 -2.47
N SER A 69 -12.80 -5.87 -3.01
CA SER A 69 -13.11 -7.11 -2.28
C SER A 69 -12.17 -7.35 -1.10
N GLN A 70 -10.87 -7.08 -1.26
CA GLN A 70 -9.88 -7.22 -0.19
C GLN A 70 -10.14 -6.21 0.93
N PHE A 71 -10.40 -4.95 0.59
CA PHE A 71 -10.64 -3.92 1.60
C PHE A 71 -11.99 -4.07 2.30
N LYS A 72 -13.00 -4.63 1.62
CA LYS A 72 -14.24 -5.05 2.27
C LYS A 72 -13.99 -6.16 3.32
N LEU A 73 -13.08 -7.09 3.04
CA LEU A 73 -12.67 -8.11 4.01
C LEU A 73 -11.90 -7.51 5.19
N LEU A 74 -10.94 -6.62 4.94
CA LEU A 74 -10.21 -5.93 6.01
C LEU A 74 -11.14 -5.06 6.88
N ALA A 75 -12.15 -4.43 6.27
CA ALA A 75 -13.17 -3.69 6.99
C ALA A 75 -14.01 -4.60 7.90
N SER A 76 -14.39 -5.80 7.43
CA SER A 76 -15.14 -6.77 8.24
C SER A 76 -14.31 -7.33 9.39
N TRP A 77 -12.98 -7.37 9.25
CA TRP A 77 -12.06 -7.71 10.34
C TRP A 77 -11.79 -6.56 11.30
N GLY A 78 -12.28 -5.34 11.05
CA GLY A 78 -12.04 -4.19 11.91
C GLY A 78 -10.64 -3.57 11.77
N VAL A 79 -9.97 -3.72 10.64
CA VAL A 79 -8.66 -3.07 10.41
C VAL A 79 -8.80 -1.55 10.41
N ASP A 80 -7.86 -0.84 11.04
CA ASP A 80 -7.80 0.63 11.12
C ASP A 80 -6.61 1.21 10.34
N TYR A 81 -5.63 0.38 9.98
CA TYR A 81 -4.36 0.79 9.39
C TYR A 81 -3.86 -0.25 8.39
N VAL A 82 -3.41 0.20 7.22
CA VAL A 82 -2.78 -0.66 6.22
C VAL A 82 -1.44 -0.07 5.78
N LYS A 83 -0.39 -0.91 5.81
CA LYS A 83 0.90 -0.61 5.20
C LYS A 83 1.03 -1.42 3.92
N ILE A 84 1.15 -0.75 2.78
CA ILE A 84 1.31 -1.40 1.48
C ILE A 84 2.77 -1.31 1.04
N ASP A 85 3.41 -2.46 0.83
CA ASP A 85 4.78 -2.57 0.37
C ASP A 85 4.92 -2.78 -1.13
N ASP A 86 6.15 -2.64 -1.66
CA ASP A 86 6.48 -2.71 -3.10
C ASP A 86 5.73 -1.68 -3.95
N ILE A 87 5.37 -0.52 -3.37
CA ILE A 87 4.49 0.45 -4.04
C ILE A 87 5.11 1.83 -4.24
N ALA A 88 6.02 2.25 -3.35
CA ALA A 88 6.58 3.60 -3.37
C ALA A 88 7.99 3.69 -3.96
N ALA A 89 8.83 2.67 -3.78
CA ALA A 89 10.19 2.59 -4.32
C ALA A 89 10.61 1.13 -4.57
N PRO A 90 11.61 0.85 -5.44
CA PRO A 90 12.31 1.78 -6.33
C PRO A 90 11.47 2.21 -7.53
N THR A 91 10.34 1.56 -7.79
CA THR A 91 9.40 1.93 -8.84
C THR A 91 8.12 2.46 -8.21
N TYR A 92 7.76 3.71 -8.53
CA TYR A 92 6.53 4.33 -8.02
C TYR A 92 5.30 3.80 -8.76
N ARG A 93 4.35 3.21 -8.03
CA ARG A 93 3.17 2.53 -8.60
C ARG A 93 1.93 3.40 -8.47
N GLN A 94 1.91 4.53 -9.19
CA GLN A 94 0.87 5.56 -9.06
C GLN A 94 -0.57 5.00 -9.13
N ALA A 95 -0.89 4.25 -10.19
CA ALA A 95 -2.25 3.74 -10.41
C ALA A 95 -2.71 2.77 -9.31
N GLU A 96 -1.80 1.95 -8.76
CA GLU A 96 -2.13 1.05 -7.66
C GLU A 96 -2.36 1.83 -6.35
N ILE A 97 -1.59 2.90 -6.08
CA ILE A 97 -1.81 3.79 -4.92
C ILE A 97 -3.21 4.40 -4.96
N GLU A 98 -3.63 4.93 -6.12
CA GLU A 98 -4.97 5.46 -6.34
C GLU A 98 -6.04 4.39 -6.11
N GLY A 99 -5.80 3.16 -6.61
CA GLY A 99 -6.68 2.01 -6.42
C GLY A 99 -6.85 1.59 -4.95
N TYR A 100 -5.77 1.55 -4.18
CA TYR A 100 -5.81 1.28 -2.73
C TYR A 100 -6.61 2.34 -1.97
N LYS A 101 -6.37 3.62 -2.28
CA LYS A 101 -7.14 4.73 -1.69
C LYS A 101 -8.64 4.58 -1.98
N LEU A 102 -9.00 4.30 -3.23
CA LEU A 102 -10.39 4.12 -3.63
C LEU A 102 -11.03 2.89 -2.95
N ALA A 103 -10.30 1.79 -2.83
CA ALA A 103 -10.77 0.58 -2.16
C ALA A 103 -11.04 0.84 -0.66
N ILE A 104 -10.17 1.60 0.02
CA ILE A 104 -10.41 2.05 1.40
C ILE A 104 -11.69 2.88 1.48
N GLN A 105 -11.87 3.85 0.58
CA GLN A 105 -13.08 4.70 0.56
C GLN A 105 -14.36 3.88 0.36
N ARG A 106 -14.32 2.86 -0.51
CA ARG A 106 -15.46 1.98 -0.82
C ARG A 106 -15.72 0.91 0.23
N SER A 107 -14.74 0.62 1.08
CA SER A 107 -14.87 -0.39 2.15
C SER A 107 -15.92 -0.02 3.22
N GLY A 108 -16.25 1.26 3.34
CA GLY A 108 -17.16 1.78 4.37
C GLY A 108 -16.52 1.91 5.76
N ARG A 109 -15.22 1.60 5.91
CA ARG A 109 -14.46 1.77 7.16
C ARG A 109 -13.24 2.67 6.92
N PRO A 110 -13.06 3.74 7.72
CA PRO A 110 -11.83 4.52 7.67
C PRO A 110 -10.61 3.65 8.01
N MET A 111 -9.59 3.68 7.15
CA MET A 111 -8.30 3.04 7.38
C MET A 111 -7.19 4.03 7.01
N VAL A 112 -6.14 4.11 7.83
CA VAL A 112 -4.93 4.87 7.51
C VAL A 112 -4.14 4.12 6.44
N LEU A 113 -3.77 4.82 5.35
CA LEU A 113 -2.94 4.28 4.28
C LEU A 113 -1.48 4.72 4.43
N SER A 114 -0.60 3.74 4.62
CA SER A 114 0.87 3.89 4.69
C SER A 114 1.53 3.21 3.49
N LEU A 115 2.49 3.88 2.85
CA LEU A 115 3.20 3.36 1.67
C LEU A 115 4.67 3.07 1.94
N SER A 116 5.14 1.94 1.39
CA SER A 116 6.48 1.37 1.58
C SER A 116 6.99 0.69 0.27
N PRO A 117 8.31 0.49 0.11
CA PRO A 117 9.40 1.05 0.89
C PRO A 117 9.77 2.46 0.39
N GLY A 118 10.75 3.09 1.02
CA GLY A 118 11.34 4.33 0.54
C GLY A 118 12.74 4.14 -0.08
N PRO A 119 13.41 5.24 -0.45
CA PRO A 119 12.91 6.61 -0.41
C PRO A 119 11.86 6.85 -1.49
N THR A 120 10.69 7.32 -1.10
CA THR A 120 9.71 7.84 -2.06
C THR A 120 10.35 9.06 -2.76
N SER A 121 10.20 9.21 -4.07
CA SER A 121 10.73 10.39 -4.78
C SER A 121 9.96 11.66 -4.35
N THR A 122 10.66 12.79 -4.25
CA THR A 122 10.05 14.11 -4.02
C THR A 122 9.23 14.61 -5.20
N ASP A 123 9.54 14.15 -6.42
CA ASP A 123 8.77 14.49 -7.61
C ASP A 123 7.31 13.98 -7.49
N ASN A 124 7.11 12.91 -6.73
CA ASN A 124 5.79 12.34 -6.44
C ASN A 124 5.13 12.95 -5.18
N GLY A 125 5.72 13.98 -4.57
CA GLY A 125 5.31 14.53 -3.28
C GLY A 125 3.86 15.01 -3.23
N ALA A 126 3.44 15.78 -4.23
CA ALA A 126 2.06 16.25 -4.31
C ALA A 126 1.07 15.08 -4.48
N HIS A 127 1.44 14.09 -5.30
CA HIS A 127 0.59 12.93 -5.56
C HIS A 127 0.43 12.06 -4.30
N VAL A 128 1.54 11.75 -3.61
CA VAL A 128 1.49 10.91 -2.43
C VAL A 128 0.76 11.59 -1.26
N ALA A 129 0.97 12.91 -1.08
CA ALA A 129 0.25 13.70 -0.08
C ALA A 129 -1.27 13.73 -0.31
N ALA A 130 -1.70 13.68 -1.58
CA ALA A 130 -3.12 13.66 -1.92
C ALA A 130 -3.76 12.27 -1.77
N ASN A 131 -2.96 11.19 -1.77
CA ASN A 131 -3.47 9.83 -1.90
C ASN A 131 -3.16 8.88 -0.73
N ALA A 132 -2.23 9.22 0.14
CA ALA A 132 -1.89 8.44 1.32
C ALA A 132 -1.87 9.30 2.58
N ASN A 133 -2.01 8.66 3.74
CA ASN A 133 -1.85 9.34 5.03
C ASN A 133 -0.38 9.41 5.43
N MET A 134 0.44 8.45 5.01
CA MET A 134 1.88 8.46 5.23
C MET A 134 2.66 7.64 4.19
N TRP A 135 3.95 7.93 4.03
CA TRP A 135 4.85 7.23 3.09
C TRP A 135 6.29 7.23 3.61
N CYS A 136 7.09 6.25 3.18
CA CYS A 136 8.49 6.15 3.59
C CYS A 136 9.38 7.17 2.86
N VAL A 137 10.05 8.04 3.63
CA VAL A 137 11.13 8.95 3.15
C VAL A 137 12.48 8.25 2.99
N VAL A 138 12.67 7.11 3.65
CA VAL A 138 13.89 6.30 3.59
C VAL A 138 13.54 4.85 3.34
N ASN A 139 14.52 4.06 2.92
CA ASN A 139 14.39 2.61 2.95
C ASN A 139 14.36 2.10 4.40
N ASP A 140 14.18 0.80 4.60
CA ASP A 140 14.13 0.16 5.92
C ASP A 140 15.21 0.71 6.86
N LEU A 141 14.74 1.28 7.98
CA LEU A 141 15.60 1.87 8.99
C LEU A 141 15.93 0.83 10.07
N TRP A 142 17.23 0.68 10.30
CA TRP A 142 17.82 -0.19 11.31
C TRP A 142 18.59 0.64 12.33
N ASP A 143 18.87 0.02 13.48
CA ASP A 143 19.54 0.57 14.64
C ASP A 143 21.07 0.71 14.45
N ASN A 144 21.48 1.39 13.37
CA ASN A 144 22.88 1.71 13.09
C ASN A 144 23.09 3.19 12.78
N TRP A 145 24.24 3.71 13.20
CA TRP A 145 24.57 5.12 13.05
C TRP A 145 24.58 5.62 11.59
N PRO A 146 25.12 4.89 10.60
CA PRO A 146 25.09 5.34 9.21
C PRO A 146 23.68 5.64 8.69
N GLN A 147 22.70 4.80 8.99
CA GLN A 147 21.32 5.04 8.55
C GLN A 147 20.63 6.16 9.33
N LEU A 148 20.96 6.35 10.62
CA LEU A 148 20.47 7.50 11.38
C LEU A 148 21.06 8.82 10.88
N ASP A 149 22.34 8.84 10.53
CA ASP A 149 23.00 10.04 10.01
C ASP A 149 22.43 10.44 8.63
N ALA A 150 22.10 9.45 7.79
CA ALA A 150 21.40 9.67 6.53
C ALA A 150 20.01 10.33 6.70
N LEU A 151 19.33 10.11 7.84
CA LEU A 151 18.08 10.79 8.18
C LEU A 151 18.28 12.23 8.65
N ARG A 152 19.40 12.53 9.33
CA ARG A 152 19.69 13.85 9.92
C ARG A 152 20.13 14.89 8.90
N TYR A 153 20.81 14.44 7.84
CA TYR A 153 21.35 15.31 6.79
C TYR A 153 20.80 14.88 5.41
N PRO A 154 19.49 15.03 5.15
CA PRO A 154 18.93 14.68 3.84
C PRO A 154 19.58 15.60 2.81
N SER A 155 20.42 15.07 1.94
CA SER A 155 21.20 15.91 1.04
C SER A 155 20.33 16.69 0.06
N ASP A 156 19.12 16.22 -0.30
CA ASP A 156 18.39 16.81 -1.46
C ASP A 156 16.84 16.74 -1.46
N ALA A 157 16.14 16.52 -0.34
CA ALA A 157 14.68 16.31 -0.42
C ALA A 157 13.89 16.54 0.87
N VAL A 158 13.19 17.67 0.96
CA VAL A 158 12.12 17.88 1.97
C VAL A 158 10.79 17.97 1.23
N TYR A 159 9.86 17.07 1.54
CA TYR A 159 8.48 17.16 1.06
C TYR A 159 7.87 18.51 1.49
N PRO A 160 7.46 19.40 0.57
CA PRO A 160 6.79 20.63 0.96
C PRO A 160 5.47 20.28 1.66
N THR A 161 5.38 20.64 2.94
CA THR A 161 4.25 20.51 3.88
C THR A 161 2.96 19.88 3.34
N ALA A 162 2.76 18.59 3.62
CA ALA A 162 1.47 17.93 3.41
C ALA A 162 0.56 18.17 4.63
N ARG A 163 -0.54 18.92 4.47
CA ARG A 163 -1.53 19.07 5.55
C ARG A 163 -2.29 17.76 5.72
N GLY A 164 -2.16 17.12 6.89
CA GLY A 164 -2.89 15.91 7.24
C GLY A 164 -2.27 14.59 6.73
N ALA A 165 -1.10 14.65 6.10
CA ALA A 165 -0.31 13.47 5.73
C ALA A 165 1.13 13.61 6.23
N ALA A 166 1.67 12.54 6.79
CA ALA A 166 2.99 12.54 7.41
C ALA A 166 4.02 11.86 6.49
N PRO A 167 5.16 12.50 6.18
CA PRO A 167 6.19 11.91 5.32
C PRO A 167 7.01 10.80 6.00
N THR A 168 6.47 10.17 7.04
CA THR A 168 7.17 9.11 7.78
C THR A 168 6.27 7.89 7.84
N CYS A 169 6.67 6.76 7.26
CA CYS A 169 5.98 5.48 7.44
C CYS A 169 6.35 4.84 8.78
N MET A 170 5.49 3.94 9.28
CA MET A 170 5.82 2.94 10.31
C MET A 170 5.75 1.57 9.67
#